data_AF-A0A8T1S717-F1
#
_entry.id   AF-A0A8T1S717-F1
#
_cell.length_a   1.000
_cell.length_b   1.000
_cell.length_c   1.000
_cell.angle_alpha   90.00
_cell.angle_beta   90.00
_cell.angle_gamma   90.00
#
_symmetry.space_group_name_H-M   'P 1'
#
loop_
_entity.id
_entity.type
_entity.pdbx_description
1 polymer ?
#
loop_
_entity_poly.entity_id
_entity_poly.type
_entity_poly.pdbx_seq_one_letter_code
_entity_poly.pdbx_strand_id
1 'polypeptide(L)'
;YDTGALAHAMSEALPLPHGPVETIRKYFPETWIWYLVPVNSVGSAELAVTIPDTITEWKANAFCTSSDTGFGLSPTVTLRAFQPFFVELTLPYSVVRGEAFTLKATVFNYLTRCIRVSVSLAPSEDFWATPVEKAEESYCLCVNGRKTVSWAVTPKSLGNVNFSVSAEALKTVLPCGNEVVESLDKGRKDTVIKQLLVEPEGLEKETTYNFLLCAAGKTAPQPMSLKLPENVVQGSARAYVSVLGDILGTAMQNLQQLLQMPFGCGEQNMVLFAPNIYVLDYLNKTGQLSEETKSKAIGYLVSGYQTQLKYKHWDGSYSTFGPRYGQSGNTWLTAFVLKSFAQARSHIFIEEKHIQDALAWLAGKQKENGCFRSSGTLLNNAIKGGVDDEVTLSAYITIALLEIPLPITHSVVRNALFCLEMAAEKAGNHVYTRALLAYAFALVGKEEKRRALLDSLDK
;
A
#
# COMPACT_ATOMS: atom_id res chain seq x y z
N TYR A 1 69.71 5.41 -61.14
CA TYR A 1 69.08 6.58 -60.51
C TYR A 1 67.64 6.19 -60.17
N ASP A 2 67.23 5.93 -58.94
CA ASP A 2 67.91 6.02 -57.66
C ASP A 2 67.14 5.12 -56.68
N THR A 3 67.87 4.47 -55.79
CA THR A 3 67.36 3.64 -54.70
C THR A 3 67.28 4.48 -53.43
N GLY A 4 66.13 4.44 -52.73
CA GLY A 4 66.09 4.71 -51.28
C GLY A 4 65.48 6.04 -50.86
N ALA A 5 64.41 5.96 -50.07
CA ALA A 5 64.10 6.92 -49.01
C ALA A 5 63.15 6.24 -47.98
N LEU A 6 63.73 5.41 -47.12
CA LEU A 6 63.22 5.16 -45.78
C LEU A 6 63.96 6.13 -44.85
N ALA A 7 63.26 7.08 -44.22
CA ALA A 7 63.75 7.77 -43.03
C ALA A 7 62.60 8.43 -42.24
N HIS A 8 62.30 7.81 -41.10
CA HIS A 8 61.88 8.39 -39.82
C HIS A 8 60.90 9.56 -39.78
N ALA A 9 59.63 9.25 -39.52
CA ALA A 9 58.81 10.08 -38.64
C ALA A 9 58.87 9.46 -37.22
N MET A 10 59.52 10.17 -36.31
CA MET A 10 59.61 9.82 -34.89
C MET A 10 58.22 9.80 -34.27
N SER A 11 57.90 8.70 -33.59
CA SER A 11 56.80 8.60 -32.63
C SER A 11 57.10 9.54 -31.46
N GLU A 12 56.50 10.73 -31.44
CA GLU A 12 56.37 11.52 -30.22
C GLU A 12 55.50 10.74 -29.22
N ALA A 13 56.16 10.10 -28.26
CA ALA A 13 55.51 9.52 -27.11
C ALA A 13 54.92 10.66 -26.25
N LEU A 14 53.59 10.67 -26.11
CA LEU A 14 52.89 11.49 -25.13
C LEU A 14 53.53 11.28 -23.74
N PRO A 15 53.81 12.34 -22.95
CA PRO A 15 54.38 12.17 -21.62
C PRO A 15 53.44 11.33 -20.76
N LEU A 16 53.96 10.24 -20.17
CA LEU A 16 53.25 9.47 -19.16
C LEU A 16 52.92 10.40 -17.98
N PRO A 17 51.67 10.40 -17.46
CA PRO A 17 51.33 11.26 -16.34
C PRO A 17 52.16 10.88 -15.11
N HIS A 18 53.00 11.81 -14.65
CA HIS A 18 53.85 11.70 -13.46
C HIS A 18 53.08 11.94 -12.15
N GLY A 19 51.82 11.48 -12.07
CA GLY A 19 50.95 11.57 -10.90
C GLY A 19 50.59 10.20 -10.32
N PRO A 20 50.06 10.15 -9.08
CA PRO A 20 49.49 8.92 -8.54
C PRO A 20 48.33 8.43 -9.43
N VAL A 21 48.13 7.11 -9.51
CA VAL A 21 46.94 6.53 -10.14
C VAL A 21 45.76 6.82 -9.21
N GLU A 22 44.88 7.72 -9.64
CA GLU A 22 43.69 8.14 -8.89
C GLU A 22 42.43 7.49 -9.47
N THR A 23 41.69 6.81 -8.60
CA THR A 23 40.35 6.28 -8.89
C THR A 23 39.31 7.13 -8.17
N ILE A 24 38.32 7.64 -8.90
CA ILE A 24 37.19 8.40 -8.34
C ILE A 24 35.92 7.59 -8.56
N ARG A 25 35.29 7.19 -7.47
CA ARG A 25 34.12 6.31 -7.42
C ARG A 25 32.90 7.09 -6.94
N LYS A 26 31.88 7.17 -7.78
CA LYS A 26 30.64 7.94 -7.54
C LYS A 26 29.37 7.24 -8.02
N TYR A 27 29.49 6.21 -8.84
CA TYR A 27 28.37 5.50 -9.44
C TYR A 27 28.10 4.18 -8.71
N PHE A 28 27.15 4.21 -7.77
CA PHE A 28 26.78 3.09 -6.90
C PHE A 28 25.29 2.73 -7.08
N PRO A 29 24.87 2.23 -8.25
CA PRO A 29 23.48 1.83 -8.47
C PRO A 29 23.15 0.55 -7.69
N GLU A 30 21.87 0.39 -7.33
CA GLU A 30 21.36 -0.89 -6.84
C GLU A 30 21.18 -1.91 -7.97
N THR A 31 20.74 -1.44 -9.15
CA THR A 31 20.55 -2.24 -10.37
C THR A 31 21.42 -1.69 -11.49
N TRP A 32 22.25 -2.54 -12.10
CA TRP A 32 23.21 -2.12 -13.13
C TRP A 32 22.67 -2.22 -14.56
N ILE A 33 22.18 -3.39 -14.99
CA ILE A 33 21.81 -3.67 -16.38
C ILE A 33 20.33 -4.05 -16.47
N TRP A 34 19.56 -3.27 -17.23
CA TRP A 34 18.17 -3.59 -17.58
C TRP A 34 17.88 -3.09 -19.01
N TYR A 35 18.28 -3.87 -20.01
CA TYR A 35 18.19 -3.50 -21.43
C TYR A 35 17.52 -4.59 -22.27
N LEU A 36 16.95 -4.16 -23.40
CA LEU A 36 16.46 -5.04 -24.46
C LEU A 36 17.39 -4.88 -25.67
N VAL A 37 17.94 -5.99 -26.17
CA VAL A 37 18.86 -5.99 -27.31
C VAL A 37 18.39 -7.00 -28.35
N PRO A 38 18.21 -6.60 -29.63
CA PRO A 38 17.88 -7.54 -30.68
C PRO A 38 19.09 -8.42 -30.99
N VAL A 39 18.86 -9.73 -31.09
CA VAL A 39 19.88 -10.69 -31.48
C VAL A 39 20.02 -10.66 -33.01
N ASN A 40 21.26 -10.62 -33.50
CA ASN A 40 21.53 -10.60 -34.94
C ASN A 40 21.20 -11.97 -35.59
N SER A 41 21.26 -12.05 -36.93
CA SER A 41 21.01 -13.29 -37.68
C SER A 41 22.01 -14.42 -37.39
N VAL A 42 23.08 -14.13 -36.64
CA VAL A 42 24.12 -15.08 -36.22
C VAL A 42 23.86 -15.61 -34.80
N GLY A 43 22.81 -15.11 -34.12
CA GLY A 43 22.45 -15.56 -32.78
C GLY A 43 23.24 -14.89 -31.64
N SER A 44 23.94 -13.79 -31.92
CA SER A 44 24.70 -13.03 -30.91
C SER A 44 24.25 -11.58 -30.80
N ALA A 45 24.48 -10.99 -29.63
CA ALA A 45 24.31 -9.57 -29.37
C ALA A 45 25.42 -9.13 -28.41
N GLU A 46 26.00 -7.97 -28.66
CA GLU A 46 27.03 -7.39 -27.81
C GLU A 46 26.53 -6.08 -27.23
N LEU A 47 26.71 -5.92 -25.91
CA LEU A 47 26.34 -4.70 -25.20
C LEU A 47 27.55 -4.21 -24.41
N ALA A 48 28.13 -3.10 -24.85
CA ALA A 48 29.19 -2.44 -24.13
C ALA A 48 28.60 -1.66 -22.95
N VAL A 49 28.93 -2.06 -21.73
CA VAL A 49 28.53 -1.37 -20.49
C VAL A 49 29.74 -1.14 -19.60
N THR A 50 29.78 0.01 -18.95
CA THR A 50 30.79 0.30 -17.92
C THR A 50 30.35 -0.31 -16.60
N ILE A 51 31.26 -1.05 -15.94
CA ILE A 51 31.01 -1.67 -14.63
C ILE A 51 30.83 -0.57 -13.58
N PRO A 52 29.87 -0.69 -12.64
CA PRO A 52 29.70 0.31 -11.60
C PRO A 52 30.83 0.30 -10.59
N ASP A 53 30.95 1.39 -9.84
CA ASP A 53 32.06 1.60 -8.90
C ASP A 53 31.93 0.77 -7.61
N THR A 54 30.85 -0.01 -7.49
CA THR A 54 30.61 -0.93 -6.38
C THR A 54 31.53 -2.14 -6.49
N ILE A 55 32.38 -2.34 -5.48
CA ILE A 55 33.26 -3.50 -5.35
C ILE A 55 32.43 -4.66 -4.81
N THR A 56 31.91 -5.47 -5.72
CA THR A 56 31.01 -6.58 -5.40
C THR A 56 31.06 -7.65 -6.49
N GLU A 57 30.33 -8.74 -6.30
CA GLU A 57 30.03 -9.70 -7.34
C GLU A 57 28.68 -9.34 -7.98
N TRP A 58 28.72 -8.89 -9.23
CA TRP A 58 27.52 -8.64 -10.04
C TRP A 58 27.03 -9.95 -10.63
N LYS A 59 25.72 -10.21 -10.51
CA LYS A 59 25.06 -11.37 -11.11
C LYS A 59 24.11 -10.90 -12.20
N ALA A 60 24.18 -11.51 -13.37
CA ALA A 60 23.34 -11.16 -14.51
C ALA A 60 22.67 -12.41 -15.09
N ASN A 61 21.45 -12.25 -15.58
CA ASN A 61 20.71 -13.23 -16.36
C ASN A 61 19.98 -12.51 -17.50
N ALA A 62 19.56 -13.27 -18.50
CA ALA A 62 18.83 -12.76 -19.65
C ALA A 62 17.70 -13.72 -20.02
N PHE A 63 16.68 -13.20 -20.68
CA PHE A 63 15.67 -14.01 -21.36
C PHE A 63 15.50 -13.49 -22.78
N CYS A 64 15.15 -14.40 -23.70
CA CYS A 64 14.96 -14.11 -25.10
C CYS A 64 13.56 -14.55 -25.53
N THR A 65 12.94 -13.79 -26.42
CA THR A 65 11.69 -14.15 -27.09
C THR A 65 11.90 -14.14 -28.61
N SER A 66 11.44 -15.19 -29.28
CA SER A 66 11.50 -15.37 -30.73
C SER A 66 10.16 -15.86 -31.24
N SER A 67 9.73 -15.40 -32.41
CA SER A 67 8.53 -15.89 -33.09
C SER A 67 8.63 -17.37 -33.45
N ASP A 68 9.84 -17.84 -33.75
CA ASP A 68 10.06 -19.16 -34.34
C ASP A 68 10.38 -20.21 -33.27
N THR A 69 11.14 -19.82 -32.23
CA THR A 69 11.63 -20.72 -31.19
C THR A 69 11.00 -20.48 -29.81
N GLY A 70 10.16 -19.46 -29.67
CA GLY A 70 9.44 -19.16 -28.42
C GLY A 70 10.31 -18.44 -27.38
N PHE A 71 10.16 -18.83 -26.11
CA PHE A 71 10.82 -18.19 -24.97
C PHE A 71 12.02 -19.00 -24.48
N GLY A 72 13.13 -18.33 -24.18
CA GLY A 72 14.32 -18.93 -23.58
C GLY A 72 14.83 -18.12 -22.39
N LEU A 73 15.39 -18.80 -21.39
CA LEU A 73 15.99 -18.20 -20.20
C LEU A 73 17.45 -18.63 -20.05
N SER A 74 18.34 -17.69 -19.79
CA SER A 74 19.77 -17.98 -19.59
C SER A 74 20.04 -18.45 -18.15
N PRO A 75 21.10 -19.25 -17.93
CA PRO A 75 21.67 -19.39 -16.59
C PRO A 75 22.21 -18.03 -16.10
N THR A 76 22.34 -17.90 -14.79
CA THR A 76 22.96 -16.72 -14.16
C THR A 76 24.47 -16.77 -14.33
N VAL A 77 25.06 -15.68 -14.79
CA VAL A 77 26.51 -15.47 -14.89
C VAL A 77 26.97 -14.45 -13.84
N THR A 78 28.21 -14.56 -13.39
CA THR A 78 28.77 -13.65 -12.38
C THR A 78 30.00 -12.92 -12.87
N LEU A 79 30.14 -11.66 -12.45
CA LEU A 79 31.26 -10.78 -12.75
C LEU A 79 31.73 -10.12 -11.46
N ARG A 80 32.96 -10.41 -11.04
CA ARG A 80 33.54 -9.83 -9.84
C ARG A 80 34.22 -8.49 -10.14
N ALA A 81 33.65 -7.40 -9.65
CA ALA A 81 34.28 -6.08 -9.65
C ALA A 81 35.18 -5.97 -8.41
N PHE A 82 36.49 -5.83 -8.62
CA PHE A 82 37.45 -5.84 -7.52
C PHE A 82 38.59 -4.84 -7.73
N GLN A 83 38.91 -4.10 -6.66
CA GLN A 83 40.06 -3.22 -6.57
C GLN A 83 40.92 -3.67 -5.39
N PRO A 84 42.24 -3.90 -5.55
CA PRO A 84 43.08 -4.40 -4.45
C PRO A 84 43.29 -3.42 -3.28
N PHE A 85 43.14 -2.12 -3.52
CA PHE A 85 43.23 -1.06 -2.51
C PHE A 85 42.08 -0.10 -2.69
N PHE A 86 41.22 0.05 -1.68
CA PHE A 86 40.02 0.89 -1.77
C PHE A 86 39.54 1.33 -0.39
N VAL A 87 38.75 2.40 -0.35
CA VAL A 87 38.03 2.87 0.83
C VAL A 87 36.54 2.55 0.72
N GLU A 88 35.91 2.18 1.82
CA GLU A 88 34.47 1.94 1.88
C GLU A 88 33.84 2.82 2.97
N LEU A 89 32.74 3.48 2.62
CA LEU A 89 31.97 4.31 3.54
C LEU A 89 30.80 3.54 4.13
N THR A 90 30.74 3.52 5.46
CA THR A 90 29.58 3.06 6.22
C THR A 90 28.71 4.27 6.54
N LEU A 91 27.57 4.37 5.87
CA LEU A 91 26.59 5.44 6.02
C LEU A 91 25.24 4.83 6.42
N PRO A 92 24.46 5.50 7.29
CA PRO A 92 23.05 5.16 7.48
C PRO A 92 22.24 5.50 6.23
N TYR A 93 20.96 5.13 6.22
CA TYR A 93 20.05 5.50 5.14
C TYR A 93 19.74 7.00 5.12
N SER A 94 19.40 7.56 6.28
CA SER A 94 19.15 8.99 6.50
C SER A 94 19.74 9.48 7.82
N VAL A 95 19.87 10.80 7.95
CA VAL A 95 20.32 11.50 9.17
C VAL A 95 19.51 12.76 9.39
N VAL A 96 19.43 13.23 10.63
CA VAL A 96 18.70 14.46 10.98
C VAL A 96 19.63 15.67 10.91
N ARG A 97 19.17 16.77 10.32
CA ARG A 97 19.92 18.03 10.30
C ARG A 97 20.19 18.53 11.72
N GLY A 98 21.41 18.99 11.98
CA GLY A 98 21.83 19.49 13.29
C GLY A 98 22.20 18.41 14.31
N GLU A 99 21.82 17.14 14.08
CA GLU A 99 22.28 16.02 14.90
C GLU A 99 23.61 15.47 14.39
N ALA A 100 24.50 15.12 15.32
CA ALA A 100 25.79 14.53 14.95
C ALA A 100 25.65 13.01 14.76
N PHE A 101 26.17 12.50 13.64
CA PHE A 101 26.31 11.06 13.40
C PHE A 101 27.78 10.70 13.17
N THR A 102 28.10 9.41 13.31
CA THR A 102 29.48 8.94 13.08
C THR A 102 29.63 8.39 11.66
N LEU A 103 30.31 9.12 10.79
CA LEU A 103 30.72 8.64 9.47
C LEU A 103 31.98 7.79 9.61
N LYS A 104 31.94 6.55 9.14
CA LYS A 104 33.10 5.63 9.18
C LYS A 104 33.59 5.35 7.77
N ALA A 105 34.91 5.50 7.56
CA ALA A 105 35.59 5.08 6.35
C ALA A 105 36.57 3.96 6.68
N THR A 106 36.41 2.81 6.02
CA THR A 106 37.30 1.66 6.18
C THR A 106 38.14 1.50 4.94
N VAL A 107 39.46 1.59 5.10
CA VAL A 107 40.43 1.36 4.03
C VAL A 107 40.87 -0.10 4.08
N PHE A 108 40.81 -0.77 2.94
CA PHE A 108 41.22 -2.16 2.77
C PHE A 108 42.49 -2.26 1.93
N ASN A 109 43.40 -3.12 2.36
CA ASN A 109 44.60 -3.46 1.59
C ASN A 109 44.64 -4.97 1.30
N TYR A 110 44.35 -5.33 0.06
CA TYR A 110 44.52 -6.67 -0.50
C TYR A 110 45.75 -6.77 -1.41
N LEU A 111 46.66 -5.79 -1.36
CA LEU A 111 47.98 -5.92 -2.00
C LEU A 111 48.83 -6.93 -1.23
N THR A 112 49.85 -7.45 -1.91
CA THR A 112 50.77 -8.45 -1.34
C THR A 112 51.80 -7.86 -0.37
N ARG A 113 51.72 -6.55 -0.06
CA ARG A 113 52.69 -5.83 0.78
C ARG A 113 52.02 -4.80 1.69
N CYS A 114 52.74 -4.36 2.72
CA CYS A 114 52.31 -3.27 3.59
C CYS A 114 52.48 -1.91 2.92
N ILE A 115 51.47 -1.06 3.14
CA ILE A 115 51.43 0.32 2.66
C ILE A 115 51.15 1.25 3.83
N ARG A 116 51.57 2.50 3.67
CA ARG A 116 51.21 3.58 4.60
C ARG A 116 50.14 4.45 3.97
N VAL A 117 49.02 4.62 4.65
CA VAL A 117 47.82 5.26 4.09
C VAL A 117 47.45 6.53 4.85
N SER A 118 47.14 7.59 4.11
CA SER A 118 46.49 8.78 4.65
C SER A 118 45.02 8.79 4.23
N VAL A 119 44.12 9.14 5.14
CA VAL A 119 42.67 9.16 4.89
C VAL A 119 42.14 10.53 5.25
N SER A 120 41.39 11.14 4.33
CA SER A 120 40.83 12.48 4.49
C SER A 120 39.37 12.55 4.02
N LEU A 121 38.57 13.34 4.73
CA LEU A 121 37.22 13.72 4.34
C LEU A 121 37.28 15.14 3.75
N ALA A 122 36.81 15.32 2.53
CA ALA A 122 36.79 16.63 1.89
C ALA A 122 35.79 17.56 2.61
N PRO A 123 36.17 18.81 2.93
CA PRO A 123 35.26 19.76 3.55
C PRO A 123 34.15 20.19 2.56
N SER A 124 32.95 20.44 3.08
CA SER A 124 31.83 21.02 2.34
C SER A 124 31.12 22.07 3.20
N GLU A 125 30.42 23.01 2.58
CA GLU A 125 29.54 23.93 3.28
C GLU A 125 28.31 23.23 3.90
N ASP A 126 27.96 22.04 3.38
CA ASP A 126 26.77 21.27 3.75
C ASP A 126 26.87 20.56 5.11
N PHE A 127 28.07 20.43 5.68
CA PHE A 127 28.26 19.74 6.96
C PHE A 127 29.49 20.26 7.72
N TRP A 128 29.51 20.00 9.02
CA TRP A 128 30.72 20.07 9.83
C TRP A 128 31.21 18.66 10.14
N ALA A 129 32.52 18.45 10.15
CA ALA A 129 33.11 17.16 10.49
C ALA A 129 34.32 17.31 11.41
N THR A 130 34.35 16.56 12.49
CA THR A 130 35.48 16.49 13.43
C THR A 130 35.95 15.05 13.60
N PRO A 131 37.26 14.75 13.46
CA PRO A 131 37.78 13.42 13.73
C PRO A 131 37.45 12.96 15.16
N VAL A 132 37.00 11.71 15.32
CA VAL A 132 36.64 11.15 16.65
C VAL A 132 37.89 10.79 17.45
N GLU A 133 38.92 10.29 16.78
CA GLU A 133 40.23 9.97 17.37
C GLU A 133 41.23 11.08 17.01
N LYS A 134 42.33 11.18 17.77
CA LYS A 134 43.47 12.02 17.34
C LYS A 134 43.92 11.52 15.97
N ALA A 135 43.69 12.33 14.95
CA ALA A 135 44.06 11.98 13.58
C ALA A 135 45.59 11.84 13.51
N GLU A 136 46.06 10.62 13.24
CA GLU A 136 47.44 10.42 12.83
C GLU A 136 47.55 10.83 11.36
N GLU A 137 48.65 11.45 10.96
CA GLU A 137 48.85 11.86 9.56
C GLU A 137 48.77 10.68 8.58
N SER A 138 49.13 9.48 9.06
CA SER A 138 49.09 8.25 8.27
C SER A 138 49.14 6.99 9.13
N TYR A 139 48.53 5.92 8.61
CA TYR A 139 48.40 4.63 9.26
C TYR A 139 49.13 3.54 8.48
N CYS A 140 49.68 2.56 9.19
CA CYS A 140 50.26 1.36 8.59
C CYS A 140 49.18 0.31 8.31
N LEU A 141 49.14 -0.19 7.07
CA LEU A 141 48.14 -1.14 6.62
C LEU A 141 48.80 -2.29 5.84
N CYS A 142 48.86 -3.45 6.48
CA CYS A 142 49.49 -4.64 5.93
C CYS A 142 48.53 -5.51 5.11
N VAL A 143 49.05 -6.61 4.56
CA VAL A 143 48.32 -7.55 3.70
C VAL A 143 47.06 -8.05 4.40
N ASN A 144 45.92 -7.96 3.71
CA ASN A 144 44.59 -8.29 4.24
C ASN A 144 44.21 -7.47 5.49
N GLY A 145 44.90 -6.36 5.73
CA GLY A 145 44.62 -5.43 6.81
C GLY A 145 43.50 -4.46 6.44
N ARG A 146 42.82 -3.97 7.47
CA ARG A 146 41.85 -2.87 7.36
C ARG A 146 42.10 -1.81 8.43
N LYS A 147 41.92 -0.54 8.08
CA LYS A 147 41.92 0.57 9.05
C LYS A 147 40.65 1.38 8.87
N THR A 148 39.94 1.61 9.97
CA THR A 148 38.75 2.45 10.00
C THR A 148 39.10 3.79 10.64
N VAL A 149 38.71 4.88 9.99
CA VAL A 149 38.76 6.25 10.51
C VAL A 149 37.33 6.76 10.62
N SER A 150 37.05 7.51 11.69
CA SER A 150 35.71 8.00 11.99
C SER A 150 35.69 9.51 12.18
N TRP A 151 34.64 10.15 11.66
CA TRP A 151 34.34 11.56 11.90
C TRP A 151 32.96 11.68 12.54
N ALA A 152 32.85 12.52 13.56
CA ALA A 152 31.58 13.05 14.02
C ALA A 152 31.15 14.14 13.05
N VAL A 153 30.06 13.90 12.33
CA VAL A 153 29.56 14.75 11.24
C VAL A 153 28.21 15.33 11.64
N THR A 154 28.05 16.64 11.50
CA THR A 154 26.79 17.35 11.73
C THR A 154 26.32 18.00 10.41
N PRO A 155 25.23 17.50 9.81
CA PRO A 155 24.66 18.08 8.59
C PRO A 155 24.04 19.47 8.82
N LYS A 156 24.13 20.33 7.80
CA LYS A 156 23.52 21.67 7.75
C LYS A 156 22.50 21.82 6.63
N SER A 157 22.76 21.22 5.47
CA SER A 157 21.85 21.29 4.32
C SER A 157 20.86 20.13 4.35
N LEU A 158 19.61 20.36 3.94
CA LEU A 158 18.57 19.33 3.83
C LEU A 158 18.65 18.62 2.48
N GLY A 159 18.11 17.40 2.41
CA GLY A 159 18.06 16.60 1.18
C GLY A 159 19.33 15.78 0.95
N ASN A 160 19.67 15.50 -0.30
CA ASN A 160 20.79 14.64 -0.63
C ASN A 160 22.12 15.38 -0.55
N VAL A 161 22.95 15.05 0.44
CA VAL A 161 24.29 15.63 0.66
C VAL A 161 25.38 14.66 0.23
N ASN A 162 26.39 15.15 -0.49
CA ASN A 162 27.52 14.36 -0.96
C ASN A 162 28.65 14.31 0.09
N PHE A 163 29.10 13.10 0.43
CA PHE A 163 30.29 12.87 1.26
C PHE A 163 31.42 12.32 0.40
N SER A 164 32.55 13.03 0.35
CA SER A 164 33.73 12.69 -0.44
C SER A 164 34.91 12.34 0.46
N VAL A 165 35.30 11.07 0.49
CA VAL A 165 36.44 10.58 1.29
C VAL A 165 37.52 10.04 0.37
N SER A 166 38.77 10.43 0.62
CA SER A 166 39.95 10.00 -0.11
C SER A 166 40.87 9.17 0.79
N ALA A 167 41.37 8.06 0.27
CA ALA A 167 42.46 7.29 0.86
C ALA A 167 43.65 7.22 -0.11
N GLU A 168 44.81 7.67 0.34
CA GLU A 168 46.03 7.73 -0.47
C GLU A 168 47.13 6.86 0.15
N ALA A 169 47.71 5.97 -0.66
CA ALA A 169 48.92 5.24 -0.32
C ALA A 169 50.13 6.15 -0.52
N LEU A 170 50.74 6.57 0.58
CA LEU A 170 51.85 7.52 0.60
C LEU A 170 53.14 6.88 0.07
N LYS A 171 53.90 7.64 -0.71
CA LYS A 171 55.25 7.27 -1.12
C LYS A 171 56.24 7.55 0.02
N THR A 172 56.46 6.56 0.89
CA THR A 172 57.37 6.70 2.04
C THR A 172 58.30 5.49 2.19
N VAL A 173 59.46 5.74 2.78
CA VAL A 173 60.47 4.73 3.15
C VAL A 173 60.36 4.36 4.64
N LEU A 174 59.48 5.03 5.39
CA LEU A 174 59.26 4.73 6.81
C LEU A 174 58.65 3.33 6.98
N PRO A 175 59.28 2.42 7.73
CA PRO A 175 58.78 1.06 7.90
C PRO A 175 57.49 1.05 8.74
N CYS A 176 56.67 0.02 8.50
CA CYS A 176 55.51 -0.29 9.32
C CYS A 176 55.93 -1.32 10.36
N GLY A 177 56.48 -0.84 11.48
CA GLY A 177 57.10 -1.71 12.48
C GLY A 177 58.34 -2.41 11.92
N ASN A 178 58.32 -3.74 11.81
CA ASN A 178 59.43 -4.55 11.30
C ASN A 178 59.36 -4.84 9.79
N GLU A 179 58.29 -4.41 9.11
CA GLU A 179 58.08 -4.71 7.69
C GLU A 179 58.47 -3.54 6.79
N VAL A 180 59.18 -3.85 5.70
CA VAL A 180 59.61 -2.87 4.70
C VAL A 180 58.39 -2.43 3.89
N VAL A 181 58.09 -1.13 3.93
CA VAL A 181 57.06 -0.51 3.09
C VAL A 181 57.63 -0.36 1.68
N GLU A 182 56.92 -0.88 0.68
CA GLU A 182 57.30 -0.62 -0.71
C GLU A 182 56.73 0.73 -1.16
N SER A 183 57.60 1.61 -1.65
CA SER A 183 57.17 2.81 -2.35
C SER A 183 56.55 2.39 -3.69
N LEU A 184 55.22 2.42 -3.80
CA LEU A 184 54.53 2.27 -5.08
C LEU A 184 55.06 3.36 -6.05
N ASP A 185 55.68 2.96 -7.17
CA ASP A 185 56.34 3.89 -8.11
C ASP A 185 55.39 4.99 -8.63
N LYS A 186 54.11 4.65 -8.74
CA LYS A 186 52.98 5.59 -8.89
C LYS A 186 52.11 5.42 -7.66
N GLY A 187 52.02 6.43 -6.78
CA GLY A 187 51.13 6.40 -5.62
C GLY A 187 49.70 6.02 -6.02
N ARG A 188 48.91 5.44 -5.11
CA ARG A 188 47.52 5.06 -5.41
C ARG A 188 46.57 5.85 -4.53
N LYS A 189 45.55 6.45 -5.13
CA LYS A 189 44.52 7.20 -4.42
C LYS A 189 43.14 6.70 -4.83
N ASP A 190 42.30 6.39 -3.85
CA ASP A 190 40.91 6.01 -4.04
C ASP A 190 40.01 7.04 -3.37
N THR A 191 39.11 7.64 -4.15
CA THR A 191 38.16 8.64 -3.69
C THR A 191 36.74 8.11 -3.86
N VAL A 192 35.95 8.09 -2.79
CA VAL A 192 34.54 7.66 -2.79
C VAL A 192 33.64 8.83 -2.50
N ILE A 193 32.68 9.06 -3.39
CA ILE A 193 31.62 10.06 -3.25
C ILE A 193 30.28 9.32 -3.09
N LYS A 194 29.66 9.39 -1.91
CA LYS A 194 28.32 8.84 -1.67
C LYS A 194 27.34 9.90 -1.20
N GLN A 195 26.09 9.77 -1.64
CA GLN A 195 24.98 10.61 -1.20
C GLN A 195 24.34 10.05 0.06
N LEU A 196 23.95 10.94 0.97
CA LEU A 196 23.20 10.63 2.18
C LEU A 196 22.02 11.59 2.29
N LEU A 197 20.84 11.04 2.60
CA LEU A 197 19.62 11.82 2.79
C LEU A 197 19.64 12.51 4.17
N VAL A 198 19.51 13.83 4.17
CA VAL A 198 19.37 14.64 5.38
C VAL A 198 17.92 15.07 5.55
N GLU A 199 17.31 14.60 6.62
CA GLU A 199 15.94 14.87 7.02
C GLU A 199 15.86 16.09 7.95
N PRO A 200 14.74 16.84 7.91
CA PRO A 200 14.54 17.97 8.82
C PRO A 200 14.43 17.51 10.27
N GLU A 201 14.89 18.37 11.17
CA GLU A 201 14.77 18.16 12.61
C GLU A 201 13.35 18.36 13.14
N GLY A 202 13.08 17.77 14.31
CA GLY A 202 11.80 17.90 15.02
C GLY A 202 10.79 16.80 14.69
N LEU A 203 9.54 17.01 15.12
CA LEU A 203 8.45 16.06 14.94
C LEU A 203 7.50 16.57 13.85
N GLU A 204 7.32 15.78 12.80
CA GLU A 204 6.39 16.07 11.71
C GLU A 204 4.94 16.11 12.22
N LYS A 205 4.18 17.12 11.77
CA LYS A 205 2.73 17.20 11.97
C LYS A 205 2.06 17.25 10.61
N GLU A 206 1.24 16.25 10.34
CA GLU A 206 0.42 16.18 9.13
C GLU A 206 -1.01 16.68 9.43
N THR A 207 -1.55 17.51 8.53
CA THR A 207 -2.94 17.97 8.58
C THR A 207 -3.60 17.69 7.24
N THR A 208 -4.68 16.91 7.27
CA THR A 208 -5.42 16.53 6.06
C THR A 208 -6.64 17.42 5.85
N TYR A 209 -6.85 17.84 4.60
CA TYR A 209 -8.04 18.58 4.18
C TYR A 209 -8.78 17.76 3.13
N ASN A 210 -10.04 17.41 3.42
CA ASN A 210 -10.85 16.52 2.59
C ASN A 210 -12.06 17.29 2.06
N PHE A 211 -12.31 17.22 0.75
CA PHE A 211 -13.46 17.87 0.12
C PHE A 211 -14.13 16.94 -0.88
N LEU A 212 -15.46 16.99 -0.94
CA LEU A 212 -16.25 16.34 -2.00
C LEU A 212 -16.77 17.41 -2.94
N LEU A 213 -16.23 17.46 -4.15
CA LEU A 213 -16.62 18.43 -5.18
C LEU A 213 -17.52 17.77 -6.22
N CYS A 214 -18.83 18.01 -6.12
CA CYS A 214 -19.81 17.51 -7.09
C CYS A 214 -20.10 18.56 -8.17
N ALA A 215 -19.58 18.35 -9.39
CA ALA A 215 -19.68 19.30 -10.51
C ALA A 215 -21.04 19.34 -11.22
N ALA A 216 -22.15 19.08 -10.53
CA ALA A 216 -23.50 19.03 -11.11
C ALA A 216 -24.01 20.44 -11.54
N GLY A 217 -23.41 21.00 -12.58
CA GLY A 217 -23.85 22.19 -13.31
C GLY A 217 -23.32 23.54 -12.80
N LYS A 218 -22.70 23.62 -11.61
CA LYS A 218 -22.04 24.84 -11.10
C LYS A 218 -20.75 24.49 -10.38
N THR A 219 -19.61 24.84 -10.97
CA THR A 219 -18.31 24.69 -10.33
C THR A 219 -18.06 25.91 -9.45
N ALA A 220 -18.20 25.75 -8.13
CA ALA A 220 -17.72 26.75 -7.19
C ALA A 220 -16.27 26.40 -6.81
N PRO A 221 -15.28 27.29 -7.05
CA PRO A 221 -13.93 27.06 -6.55
C PRO A 221 -13.95 27.10 -5.01
N GLN A 222 -13.39 26.07 -4.37
CA GLN A 222 -13.27 26.01 -2.92
C GLN A 222 -11.85 26.41 -2.52
N PRO A 223 -11.61 27.62 -1.98
CA PRO A 223 -10.28 28.06 -1.61
C PRO A 223 -9.78 27.28 -0.40
N MET A 224 -8.55 26.76 -0.48
CA MET A 224 -7.86 26.10 0.63
C MET A 224 -6.78 27.03 1.20
N SER A 225 -6.81 27.25 2.52
CA SER A 225 -5.79 28.03 3.22
C SER A 225 -4.90 27.07 4.01
N LEU A 226 -3.66 26.89 3.54
CA LEU A 226 -2.65 26.11 4.24
C LEU A 226 -1.97 27.02 5.27
N LYS A 227 -2.30 26.83 6.55
CA LYS A 227 -1.68 27.58 7.64
C LYS A 227 -0.55 26.75 8.25
N LEU A 228 0.67 27.27 8.13
CA LEU A 228 1.85 26.70 8.78
C LEU A 228 1.97 27.31 10.19
N PRO A 229 2.21 26.51 11.24
CA PRO A 229 2.46 27.05 12.56
C PRO A 229 3.82 27.77 12.61
N GLU A 230 4.02 28.64 13.60
CA GLU A 230 5.24 29.47 13.70
C GLU A 230 6.51 28.65 13.96
N ASN A 231 6.38 27.44 14.51
CA ASN A 231 7.48 26.54 14.84
C ASN A 231 7.90 25.62 13.67
N VAL A 232 7.56 25.96 12.42
CA VAL A 232 7.93 25.17 11.25
C VAL A 232 9.41 25.31 10.95
N VAL A 233 10.05 24.17 10.80
CA VAL A 233 11.44 24.05 10.36
C VAL A 233 11.53 24.41 8.87
N GLN A 234 12.46 25.30 8.52
CA GLN A 234 12.60 25.75 7.12
C GLN A 234 12.94 24.57 6.19
N GLY A 235 12.19 24.45 5.10
CA GLY A 235 12.35 23.38 4.10
C GLY A 235 11.68 22.05 4.45
N SER A 236 11.01 21.92 5.61
CA SER A 236 10.29 20.69 5.97
C SER A 236 8.87 20.60 5.39
N ALA A 237 8.24 21.74 5.12
CA ALA A 237 6.86 21.79 4.65
C ALA A 237 6.69 21.17 3.25
N ARG A 238 5.78 20.21 3.13
CA ARG A 238 5.40 19.56 1.88
C ARG A 238 3.88 19.48 1.81
N ALA A 239 3.32 19.59 0.61
CA ALA A 239 1.89 19.46 0.37
C ALA A 239 1.67 18.51 -0.79
N TYR A 240 0.77 17.54 -0.57
CA TYR A 240 0.36 16.59 -1.59
C TYR A 240 -1.13 16.76 -1.85
N VAL A 241 -1.54 16.67 -3.11
CA VAL A 241 -2.94 16.73 -3.52
C VAL A 241 -3.26 15.44 -4.24
N SER A 242 -4.30 14.75 -3.77
CA SER A 242 -4.82 13.54 -4.41
C SER A 242 -6.28 13.79 -4.81
N VAL A 243 -6.62 13.43 -6.04
CA VAL A 243 -7.98 13.58 -6.59
C VAL A 243 -8.52 12.19 -6.88
N LEU A 244 -9.62 11.84 -6.22
CA LEU A 244 -10.33 10.58 -6.43
C LEU A 244 -11.75 10.87 -6.94
N GLY A 245 -12.17 10.13 -7.96
CA GLY A 245 -13.52 10.25 -8.52
C GLY A 245 -14.58 9.41 -7.80
N ASP A 246 -14.18 8.27 -7.24
CA ASP A 246 -15.02 7.38 -6.46
C ASP A 246 -14.40 7.18 -5.07
N ILE A 247 -15.15 7.56 -4.03
CA ILE A 247 -14.75 7.43 -2.63
C ILE A 247 -14.53 5.97 -2.22
N LEU A 248 -15.17 5.02 -2.90
CA LEU A 248 -15.02 3.58 -2.67
C LEU A 248 -14.11 2.90 -3.69
N GLY A 249 -13.64 3.62 -4.72
CA GLY A 249 -12.96 3.02 -5.86
C GLY A 249 -11.67 2.26 -5.52
N THR A 250 -10.95 2.69 -4.48
CA THR A 250 -9.75 1.99 -3.99
C THR A 250 -10.08 0.81 -3.08
N ALA A 251 -11.10 0.92 -2.23
CA ALA A 251 -11.51 -0.12 -1.29
C ALA A 251 -12.31 -1.25 -1.95
N MET A 252 -12.99 -0.96 -3.06
CA MET A 252 -13.91 -1.86 -3.76
C MET A 252 -13.33 -2.44 -5.05
N GLN A 253 -12.00 -2.52 -5.16
CA GLN A 253 -11.35 -3.27 -6.24
C GLN A 253 -11.66 -4.76 -6.11
N ASN A 254 -11.84 -5.45 -7.25
CA ASN A 254 -12.06 -6.89 -7.31
C ASN A 254 -13.36 -7.40 -6.64
N LEU A 255 -14.40 -6.58 -6.51
CA LEU A 255 -15.72 -7.00 -6.00
C LEU A 255 -16.31 -8.23 -6.71
N GLN A 256 -15.92 -8.48 -7.96
CA GLN A 256 -16.32 -9.68 -8.71
C GLN A 256 -15.94 -10.98 -7.99
N GLN A 257 -14.90 -10.98 -7.16
CA GLN A 257 -14.46 -12.15 -6.38
C GLN A 257 -15.37 -12.45 -5.18
N LEU A 258 -16.20 -11.49 -4.75
CA LEU A 258 -17.21 -11.72 -3.71
C LEU A 258 -18.41 -12.52 -4.23
N LEU A 259 -18.56 -12.68 -5.55
CA LEU A 259 -19.63 -13.49 -6.13
C LEU A 259 -19.39 -14.96 -5.82
N GLN A 260 -20.26 -15.54 -4.99
CA GLN A 260 -20.17 -16.93 -4.59
C GLN A 260 -21.48 -17.66 -4.86
N MET A 261 -21.40 -18.93 -5.26
CA MET A 261 -22.58 -19.77 -5.45
C MET A 261 -23.21 -20.05 -4.07
N PRO A 262 -24.50 -19.72 -3.84
CA PRO A 262 -25.15 -20.02 -2.57
C PRO A 262 -25.31 -21.52 -2.32
N PHE A 263 -25.01 -21.96 -1.09
CA PHE A 263 -25.15 -23.34 -0.62
C PHE A 263 -25.40 -23.38 0.90
N GLY A 264 -25.62 -24.59 1.43
CA GLY A 264 -25.73 -24.81 2.87
C GLY A 264 -27.16 -24.64 3.40
N CYS A 265 -27.29 -24.45 4.72
CA CYS A 265 -28.58 -24.27 5.38
C CYS A 265 -29.19 -22.87 5.11
N GLY A 266 -30.42 -22.63 5.57
CA GLY A 266 -31.14 -21.37 5.28
C GLY A 266 -30.42 -20.10 5.74
N GLU A 267 -29.58 -20.20 6.78
CA GLU A 267 -28.70 -19.11 7.23
C GLU A 267 -27.51 -18.91 6.27
N GLN A 268 -26.76 -19.98 6.00
CA GLN A 268 -25.56 -19.95 5.15
C GLN A 268 -25.88 -19.55 3.71
N ASN A 269 -27.01 -20.02 3.19
CA ASN A 269 -27.46 -19.66 1.85
C ASN A 269 -27.71 -18.14 1.75
N MET A 270 -28.28 -17.51 2.77
CA MET A 270 -28.51 -16.06 2.79
C MET A 270 -27.23 -15.24 2.93
N VAL A 271 -26.22 -15.76 3.66
CA VAL A 271 -24.88 -15.14 3.76
C VAL A 271 -24.23 -15.02 2.37
N LEU A 272 -24.49 -15.97 1.47
CA LEU A 272 -23.94 -15.96 0.12
C LEU A 272 -24.86 -15.28 -0.89
N PHE A 273 -26.18 -15.40 -0.71
CA PHE A 273 -27.17 -14.84 -1.61
C PHE A 273 -27.24 -13.31 -1.55
N ALA A 274 -27.30 -12.71 -0.36
CA ALA A 274 -27.49 -11.26 -0.23
C ALA A 274 -26.32 -10.44 -0.78
N PRO A 275 -25.03 -10.77 -0.51
CA PRO A 275 -23.90 -10.04 -1.08
C PRO A 275 -23.89 -10.04 -2.62
N ASN A 276 -24.28 -11.15 -3.25
CA ASN A 276 -24.34 -11.22 -4.72
C ASN A 276 -25.27 -10.15 -5.32
N ILE A 277 -26.35 -9.78 -4.63
CA ILE A 277 -27.28 -8.73 -5.06
C ILE A 277 -26.59 -7.36 -4.99
N TYR A 278 -25.99 -7.03 -3.83
CA TYR A 278 -25.36 -5.73 -3.62
C TYR A 278 -24.12 -5.52 -4.49
N VAL A 279 -23.35 -6.58 -4.76
CA VAL A 279 -22.23 -6.54 -5.71
C VAL A 279 -22.72 -6.21 -7.11
N LEU A 280 -23.83 -6.82 -7.56
CA LEU A 280 -24.43 -6.49 -8.85
C LEU A 280 -24.93 -5.04 -8.92
N ASP A 281 -25.66 -4.57 -7.90
CA ASP A 281 -26.17 -3.20 -7.85
C ASP A 281 -25.03 -2.17 -7.87
N TYR A 282 -23.96 -2.44 -7.10
CA TYR A 282 -22.76 -1.59 -7.07
C TYR A 282 -22.07 -1.54 -8.44
N LEU A 283 -21.77 -2.70 -9.04
CA LEU A 283 -21.08 -2.77 -10.33
C LEU A 283 -21.93 -2.14 -11.45
N ASN A 284 -23.25 -2.27 -11.38
CA ASN A 284 -24.17 -1.65 -12.33
C ASN A 284 -24.16 -0.11 -12.19
N LYS A 285 -24.28 0.42 -10.97
CA LYS A 285 -24.27 1.87 -10.70
C LYS A 285 -22.93 2.54 -11.02
N THR A 286 -21.83 1.81 -10.86
CA THR A 286 -20.48 2.31 -11.19
C THR A 286 -20.10 2.11 -12.66
N GLY A 287 -20.94 1.45 -13.46
CA GLY A 287 -20.65 1.18 -14.88
C GLY A 287 -19.52 0.15 -15.10
N GLN A 288 -19.15 -0.62 -14.08
CA GLN A 288 -18.08 -1.62 -14.12
C GLN A 288 -18.58 -3.05 -14.36
N LEU A 289 -19.89 -3.23 -14.57
CA LEU A 289 -20.52 -4.54 -14.75
C LEU A 289 -20.26 -5.10 -16.16
N SER A 290 -19.55 -6.22 -16.25
CA SER A 290 -19.43 -6.99 -17.49
C SER A 290 -20.61 -7.95 -17.66
N GLU A 291 -20.95 -8.29 -18.91
CA GLU A 291 -22.03 -9.26 -19.19
C GLU A 291 -21.70 -10.68 -18.71
N GLU A 292 -20.42 -11.06 -18.65
CA GLU A 292 -19.97 -12.34 -18.07
C GLU A 292 -20.24 -12.39 -16.56
N THR A 293 -19.79 -11.37 -15.82
CA THR A 293 -20.02 -11.26 -14.38
C THR A 293 -21.51 -11.22 -14.07
N LYS A 294 -22.28 -10.47 -14.85
CA LYS A 294 -23.74 -10.37 -14.73
C LYS A 294 -24.42 -11.73 -14.93
N SER A 295 -24.08 -12.44 -16.00
CA SER A 295 -24.67 -13.76 -16.29
C SER A 295 -24.36 -14.77 -15.19
N LYS A 296 -23.12 -14.78 -14.69
CA LYS A 296 -22.69 -15.65 -13.57
C LYS A 296 -23.46 -15.33 -12.28
N ALA A 297 -23.56 -14.04 -11.93
CA ALA A 297 -24.26 -13.60 -10.73
C ALA A 297 -25.77 -13.87 -10.80
N ILE A 298 -26.42 -13.67 -11.96
CA ILE A 298 -27.82 -14.03 -12.18
C ILE A 298 -28.03 -15.53 -11.96
N GLY A 299 -27.14 -16.38 -12.49
CA GLY A 299 -27.18 -17.83 -12.24
C GLY A 299 -27.11 -18.18 -10.75
N TYR A 300 -26.22 -17.51 -10.00
CA TYR A 300 -26.10 -17.68 -8.55
C TYR A 300 -27.34 -17.20 -7.78
N LEU A 301 -27.92 -16.06 -8.18
CA LEU A 301 -29.14 -15.55 -7.56
C LEU A 301 -30.33 -16.48 -7.81
N VAL A 302 -30.55 -16.97 -9.03
CA VAL A 302 -31.65 -17.90 -9.32
C VAL A 302 -31.49 -19.19 -8.50
N SER A 303 -30.28 -19.75 -8.45
CA SER A 303 -30.00 -20.96 -7.65
C SER A 303 -30.20 -20.72 -6.15
N GLY A 304 -29.71 -19.60 -5.63
CA GLY A 304 -29.85 -19.24 -4.22
C GLY A 304 -31.28 -18.96 -3.78
N TYR A 305 -32.08 -18.33 -4.65
CA TYR A 305 -33.51 -18.14 -4.43
C TYR A 305 -34.23 -19.48 -4.30
N GLN A 306 -34.05 -20.38 -5.27
CA GLN A 306 -34.65 -21.72 -5.25
C GLN A 306 -34.19 -22.56 -4.04
N THR A 307 -32.93 -22.42 -3.65
CA THR A 307 -32.39 -23.10 -2.47
C THR A 307 -33.02 -22.55 -1.18
N GLN A 308 -33.22 -21.24 -1.08
CA GLN A 308 -33.82 -20.61 0.10
C GLN A 308 -35.28 -21.04 0.31
N LEU A 309 -36.02 -21.30 -0.77
CA LEU A 309 -37.43 -21.76 -0.69
C LEU A 309 -37.57 -23.13 0.00
N LYS A 310 -36.53 -23.96 0.03
CA LYS A 310 -36.53 -25.23 0.78
C LYS A 310 -36.69 -25.03 2.30
N TYR A 311 -36.38 -23.82 2.78
CA TYR A 311 -36.44 -23.43 4.19
C TYR A 311 -37.69 -22.58 4.52
N LYS A 312 -38.60 -22.38 3.56
CA LYS A 312 -39.89 -21.71 3.75
C LYS A 312 -40.86 -22.62 4.49
N HIS A 313 -41.55 -22.08 5.49
CA HIS A 313 -42.65 -22.72 6.21
C HIS A 313 -43.99 -22.50 5.52
N TRP A 314 -44.98 -23.30 5.88
CA TRP A 314 -46.36 -23.17 5.37
C TRP A 314 -47.01 -21.84 5.75
N ASP A 315 -46.57 -21.23 6.87
CA ASP A 315 -47.05 -19.95 7.38
C ASP A 315 -46.33 -18.74 6.74
N GLY A 316 -45.39 -18.97 5.81
CA GLY A 316 -44.63 -17.92 5.14
C GLY A 316 -43.30 -17.56 5.78
N SER A 317 -42.98 -18.11 6.95
CA SER A 317 -41.73 -17.81 7.66
C SER A 317 -40.52 -18.60 7.13
N TYR A 318 -39.32 -18.18 7.53
CA TYR A 318 -38.06 -18.88 7.23
C TYR A 318 -37.31 -19.22 8.52
N SER A 319 -36.67 -20.39 8.57
CA SER A 319 -35.80 -20.80 9.69
C SER A 319 -34.53 -21.49 9.16
N THR A 320 -33.58 -21.75 10.06
CA THR A 320 -32.26 -22.34 9.71
C THR A 320 -32.36 -23.66 8.97
N PHE A 321 -33.24 -24.56 9.42
CA PHE A 321 -33.44 -25.89 8.81
C PHE A 321 -34.82 -26.09 8.19
N GLY A 322 -35.66 -25.04 8.16
CA GLY A 322 -36.99 -25.09 7.58
C GLY A 322 -37.98 -25.97 8.36
N PRO A 323 -39.11 -26.36 7.74
CA PRO A 323 -40.19 -27.09 8.41
C PRO A 323 -39.86 -28.56 8.73
N ARG A 324 -38.85 -29.15 8.06
CA ARG A 324 -38.53 -30.58 8.16
C ARG A 324 -38.14 -31.04 9.57
N TYR A 325 -37.63 -30.15 10.41
CA TYR A 325 -37.12 -30.48 11.73
C TYR A 325 -37.94 -29.86 12.87
N GLY A 326 -39.19 -29.46 12.59
CA GLY A 326 -40.10 -28.91 13.60
C GLY A 326 -39.65 -27.57 14.21
N GLN A 327 -38.72 -26.87 13.57
CA GLN A 327 -38.30 -25.53 14.02
C GLN A 327 -39.40 -24.51 13.79
N SER A 328 -39.53 -23.55 14.71
CA SER A 328 -40.38 -22.38 14.49
C SER A 328 -39.70 -21.37 13.56
N GLY A 329 -40.51 -20.58 12.86
CA GLY A 329 -40.05 -19.47 12.03
C GLY A 329 -39.22 -18.45 12.80
N ASN A 330 -38.13 -17.99 12.19
CA ASN A 330 -37.26 -16.99 12.78
C ASN A 330 -37.60 -15.58 12.28
N THR A 331 -37.91 -14.68 13.21
CA THR A 331 -38.30 -13.28 12.91
C THR A 331 -37.24 -12.50 12.15
N TRP A 332 -35.98 -12.55 12.60
CA TRP A 332 -34.88 -11.83 11.98
C TRP A 332 -34.56 -12.41 10.59
N LEU A 333 -34.44 -13.73 10.47
CA LEU A 333 -34.13 -14.38 9.18
C LEU A 333 -35.24 -14.15 8.16
N THR A 334 -36.50 -14.22 8.58
CA THR A 334 -37.65 -13.95 7.68
C THR A 334 -37.59 -12.52 7.16
N ALA A 335 -37.27 -11.54 8.01
CA ALA A 335 -37.11 -10.16 7.59
C ALA A 335 -35.89 -9.95 6.67
N PHE A 336 -34.78 -10.64 6.93
CA PHE A 336 -33.59 -10.58 6.08
C PHE A 336 -33.82 -11.21 4.70
N VAL A 337 -34.51 -12.36 4.65
CA VAL A 337 -34.94 -12.99 3.41
C VAL A 337 -35.88 -12.08 2.65
N LEU A 338 -36.87 -11.52 3.33
CA LEU A 338 -37.86 -10.61 2.75
C LEU A 338 -37.20 -9.37 2.12
N LYS A 339 -36.29 -8.69 2.84
CA LYS A 339 -35.49 -7.56 2.34
C LYS A 339 -34.67 -7.94 1.11
N SER A 340 -33.93 -9.04 1.20
CA SER A 340 -33.03 -9.47 0.12
C SER A 340 -33.82 -9.89 -1.12
N PHE A 341 -34.95 -10.58 -0.96
CA PHE A 341 -35.82 -10.97 -2.06
C PHE A 341 -36.40 -9.74 -2.76
N ALA A 342 -36.84 -8.74 -2.02
CA ALA A 342 -37.36 -7.53 -2.64
C ALA A 342 -36.32 -6.79 -3.49
N GLN A 343 -35.08 -6.69 -3.01
CA GLN A 343 -34.00 -6.06 -3.77
C GLN A 343 -33.60 -6.89 -5.00
N ALA A 344 -33.59 -8.23 -4.87
CA ALA A 344 -33.31 -9.15 -5.97
C ALA A 344 -34.35 -9.11 -7.11
N ARG A 345 -35.57 -8.57 -6.89
CA ARG A 345 -36.60 -8.39 -7.94
C ARG A 345 -36.12 -7.58 -9.15
N SER A 346 -35.14 -6.70 -8.93
CA SER A 346 -34.55 -5.87 -10.00
C SER A 346 -33.65 -6.67 -10.96
N HIS A 347 -33.20 -7.87 -10.55
CA HIS A 347 -32.23 -8.68 -11.30
C HIS A 347 -32.78 -10.06 -11.68
N ILE A 348 -33.65 -10.66 -10.87
CA ILE A 348 -34.22 -12.00 -11.10
C ILE A 348 -35.73 -12.02 -10.84
N PHE A 349 -36.41 -13.02 -11.39
CA PHE A 349 -37.83 -13.25 -11.12
C PHE A 349 -38.02 -13.82 -9.71
N ILE A 350 -38.87 -13.16 -8.91
CA ILE A 350 -39.28 -13.58 -7.57
C ILE A 350 -40.80 -13.55 -7.50
N GLU A 351 -41.39 -14.61 -6.97
CA GLU A 351 -42.85 -14.73 -6.87
C GLU A 351 -43.38 -13.84 -5.74
N GLU A 352 -44.28 -12.90 -6.07
CA GLU A 352 -44.80 -11.90 -5.12
C GLU A 352 -45.48 -12.55 -3.91
N LYS A 353 -46.09 -13.73 -4.11
CA LYS A 353 -46.72 -14.51 -3.05
C LYS A 353 -45.77 -14.80 -1.89
N HIS A 354 -44.49 -15.07 -2.19
CA HIS A 354 -43.51 -15.38 -1.13
C HIS A 354 -43.18 -14.16 -0.26
N ILE A 355 -43.17 -12.97 -0.86
CA ILE A 355 -42.99 -11.69 -0.17
C ILE A 355 -44.22 -11.39 0.69
N GLN A 356 -45.42 -11.55 0.12
CA GLN A 356 -46.69 -11.33 0.83
C GLN A 356 -46.90 -12.28 2.01
N ASP A 357 -46.61 -13.57 1.84
CA ASP A 357 -46.70 -14.58 2.90
C ASP A 357 -45.76 -14.22 4.08
N ALA A 358 -44.50 -13.88 3.79
CA ALA A 358 -43.52 -13.50 4.81
C ALA A 358 -43.90 -12.18 5.51
N LEU A 359 -44.42 -11.21 4.77
CA LEU A 359 -44.92 -9.95 5.32
C LEU A 359 -46.10 -10.17 6.27
N ALA A 360 -47.09 -10.96 5.85
CA ALA A 360 -48.27 -11.29 6.66
C ALA A 360 -47.87 -12.01 7.96
N TRP A 361 -46.90 -12.92 7.88
CA TRP A 361 -46.37 -13.61 9.06
C TRP A 361 -45.65 -12.66 10.01
N LEU A 362 -44.79 -11.76 9.50
CA LEU A 362 -44.10 -10.74 10.33
C LEU A 362 -45.10 -9.80 11.00
N ALA A 363 -46.17 -9.39 10.30
CA ALA A 363 -47.25 -8.59 10.87
C ALA A 363 -47.91 -9.32 12.05
N GLY A 364 -48.11 -10.65 11.96
CA GLY A 364 -48.60 -11.49 13.06
C GLY A 364 -47.63 -11.63 14.24
N LYS A 365 -46.38 -11.16 14.13
CA LYS A 365 -45.40 -11.09 15.23
C LYS A 365 -45.24 -9.68 15.81
N GLN A 366 -46.00 -8.70 15.33
CA GLN A 366 -46.02 -7.36 15.89
C GLN A 366 -46.87 -7.32 17.18
N LYS A 367 -46.37 -6.66 18.23
CA LYS A 367 -47.08 -6.43 19.49
C LYS A 367 -48.01 -5.21 19.40
N GLU A 368 -48.90 -5.05 20.36
CA GLU A 368 -49.80 -3.89 20.47
C GLU A 368 -49.06 -2.55 20.61
N ASN A 369 -47.87 -2.55 21.22
CA ASN A 369 -47.00 -1.37 21.30
C ASN A 369 -46.27 -1.05 19.98
N GLY A 370 -46.50 -1.83 18.93
CA GLY A 370 -45.90 -1.65 17.61
C GLY A 370 -44.54 -2.32 17.42
N CYS A 371 -43.86 -2.75 18.48
CA CYS A 371 -42.57 -3.43 18.37
C CYS A 371 -42.74 -4.88 17.89
N PHE A 372 -41.73 -5.42 17.21
CA PHE A 372 -41.69 -6.81 16.81
C PHE A 372 -41.07 -7.69 17.90
N ARG A 373 -41.71 -8.81 18.20
CA ARG A 373 -41.16 -9.79 19.15
C ARG A 373 -40.15 -10.69 18.45
N SER A 374 -39.05 -11.01 19.12
CA SER A 374 -38.12 -12.03 18.65
C SER A 374 -38.76 -13.42 18.77
N SER A 375 -38.72 -14.20 17.69
CA SER A 375 -39.09 -15.61 17.68
C SER A 375 -38.13 -16.43 16.83
N GLY A 376 -38.01 -17.71 17.17
CA GLY A 376 -37.10 -18.67 16.55
C GLY A 376 -35.69 -18.61 17.13
N THR A 377 -34.89 -19.61 16.80
CA THR A 377 -33.46 -19.68 17.16
C THR A 377 -32.63 -19.57 15.88
N LEU A 378 -31.44 -18.97 15.99
CA LEU A 378 -30.41 -18.97 14.95
C LEU A 378 -29.21 -19.72 15.50
N LEU A 379 -28.52 -20.47 14.63
CA LEU A 379 -27.29 -21.17 15.02
C LEU A 379 -26.08 -20.25 14.92
N ASN A 380 -26.01 -19.42 13.87
CA ASN A 380 -24.94 -18.47 13.69
C ASN A 380 -25.41 -17.03 13.90
N ASN A 381 -25.15 -16.49 15.10
CA ASN A 381 -25.49 -15.11 15.44
C ASN A 381 -24.63 -14.06 14.71
N ALA A 382 -23.51 -14.45 14.08
CA ALA A 382 -22.65 -13.50 13.36
C ALA A 382 -23.37 -12.78 12.22
N ILE A 383 -24.40 -13.42 11.64
CA ILE A 383 -25.18 -12.88 10.52
C ILE A 383 -26.11 -11.73 10.97
N LYS A 384 -26.46 -11.67 12.27
CA LYS A 384 -27.38 -10.65 12.81
C LYS A 384 -26.73 -9.28 13.00
N GLY A 385 -25.40 -9.20 13.03
CA GLY A 385 -24.70 -8.01 13.49
C GLY A 385 -25.05 -7.72 14.96
N GLY A 386 -25.38 -6.47 15.28
CA GLY A 386 -25.76 -6.04 16.64
C GLY A 386 -27.26 -6.14 16.97
N VAL A 387 -28.04 -6.93 16.22
CA VAL A 387 -29.49 -7.04 16.41
C VAL A 387 -29.83 -8.08 17.49
N ASP A 388 -29.80 -7.67 18.75
CA ASP A 388 -29.99 -8.57 19.89
C ASP A 388 -31.17 -8.22 20.80
N ASP A 389 -31.69 -7.00 20.72
CA ASP A 389 -32.82 -6.55 21.52
C ASP A 389 -34.08 -6.30 20.66
N GLU A 390 -35.22 -6.07 21.32
CA GLU A 390 -36.49 -5.83 20.61
C GLU A 390 -36.47 -4.54 19.78
N VAL A 391 -35.69 -3.54 20.19
CA VAL A 391 -35.63 -2.23 19.51
C VAL A 391 -34.84 -2.34 18.21
N THR A 392 -33.66 -2.93 18.25
CA THR A 392 -32.78 -3.21 17.11
C THR A 392 -33.44 -4.16 16.13
N LEU A 393 -34.17 -5.19 16.61
CA LEU A 393 -34.94 -6.07 15.76
C LEU A 393 -36.08 -5.31 15.08
N SER A 394 -36.83 -4.51 15.84
CA SER A 394 -37.91 -3.69 15.28
C SER A 394 -37.39 -2.66 14.28
N ALA A 395 -36.23 -2.04 14.55
CA ALA A 395 -35.59 -1.10 13.65
C ALA A 395 -35.19 -1.80 12.35
N TYR A 396 -34.54 -2.96 12.44
CA TYR A 396 -34.15 -3.76 11.28
C TYR A 396 -35.34 -4.18 10.44
N ILE A 397 -36.41 -4.71 11.06
CA ILE A 397 -37.63 -5.11 10.35
C ILE A 397 -38.29 -3.90 9.71
N THR A 398 -38.37 -2.76 10.40
CA THR A 398 -38.99 -1.54 9.84
C THR A 398 -38.21 -1.02 8.64
N ILE A 399 -36.88 -0.98 8.73
CA ILE A 399 -36.00 -0.65 7.60
C ILE A 399 -36.21 -1.62 6.44
N ALA A 400 -36.22 -2.92 6.73
CA ALA A 400 -36.46 -3.95 5.73
C ALA A 400 -37.80 -3.71 5.03
N LEU A 401 -38.89 -3.45 5.77
CA LEU A 401 -40.21 -3.17 5.18
C LEU A 401 -40.22 -1.89 4.33
N LEU A 402 -39.56 -0.82 4.78
CA LEU A 402 -39.48 0.45 4.05
C LEU A 402 -38.69 0.34 2.75
N GLU A 403 -37.67 -0.52 2.70
CA GLU A 403 -36.92 -0.81 1.47
C GLU A 403 -37.73 -1.65 0.46
N ILE A 404 -38.86 -2.25 0.86
CA ILE A 404 -39.76 -3.07 0.02
C ILE A 404 -40.94 -2.20 -0.43
N PRO A 405 -40.65 -1.07 -1.08
CA PRO A 405 -41.44 0.16 -1.18
C PRO A 405 -42.85 0.15 -0.56
N LEU A 406 -42.97 -0.22 0.73
CA LEU A 406 -44.25 -0.30 1.41
C LEU A 406 -44.64 1.11 1.85
N PRO A 407 -45.87 1.55 1.57
CA PRO A 407 -46.30 2.88 1.97
C PRO A 407 -46.16 3.08 3.48
N ILE A 408 -45.70 4.26 3.89
CA ILE A 408 -45.58 4.64 5.31
C ILE A 408 -46.95 4.58 6.02
N THR A 409 -48.04 4.75 5.27
CA THR A 409 -49.43 4.65 5.75
C THR A 409 -49.86 3.22 6.06
N HIS A 410 -49.10 2.20 5.64
CA HIS A 410 -49.41 0.81 5.93
C HIS A 410 -49.40 0.57 7.45
N SER A 411 -50.43 -0.12 7.94
CA SER A 411 -50.69 -0.28 9.38
C SER A 411 -49.46 -0.82 10.14
N VAL A 412 -48.78 -1.82 9.59
CA VAL A 412 -47.59 -2.45 10.18
C VAL A 412 -46.45 -1.44 10.34
N VAL A 413 -46.17 -0.64 9.30
CA VAL A 413 -45.09 0.36 9.31
C VAL A 413 -45.43 1.49 10.27
N ARG A 414 -46.67 2.01 10.21
CA ARG A 414 -47.14 3.06 11.12
C ARG A 414 -47.01 2.66 12.59
N ASN A 415 -47.45 1.45 12.93
CA ASN A 415 -47.35 0.94 14.29
C ASN A 415 -45.88 0.70 14.69
N ALA A 416 -45.04 0.19 13.79
CA ALA A 416 -43.62 0.00 14.06
C ALA A 416 -42.89 1.32 14.30
N LEU A 417 -43.26 2.39 13.57
CA LEU A 417 -42.70 3.72 13.78
C LEU A 417 -43.00 4.27 15.16
N PHE A 418 -44.18 4.00 15.73
CA PHE A 418 -44.49 4.40 17.10
C PHE A 418 -43.49 3.78 18.10
N CYS A 419 -43.16 2.49 17.94
CA CYS A 419 -42.13 1.84 18.75
C CYS A 419 -40.75 2.50 18.59
N LEU A 420 -40.34 2.81 17.35
CA LEU A 420 -39.05 3.45 17.08
C LEU A 420 -38.95 4.88 17.61
N GLU A 421 -40.06 5.63 17.59
CA GLU A 421 -40.12 6.99 18.15
C GLU A 421 -39.96 6.98 19.66
N MET A 422 -40.70 6.10 20.35
CA MET A 422 -40.55 5.91 21.79
C MET A 422 -39.14 5.44 22.15
N ALA A 423 -38.55 4.56 21.33
CA ALA A 423 -37.18 4.11 21.52
C ALA A 423 -36.17 5.26 21.32
N ALA A 424 -36.37 6.14 20.34
CA ALA A 424 -35.47 7.26 20.07
C ALA A 424 -35.42 8.29 21.20
N GLU A 425 -36.54 8.48 21.92
CA GLU A 425 -36.63 9.39 23.08
C GLU A 425 -35.99 8.80 24.35
N LYS A 426 -35.76 7.49 24.39
CA LYS A 426 -35.14 6.82 25.55
C LYS A 426 -33.65 7.16 25.63
N ALA A 427 -33.26 7.80 26.72
CA ALA A 427 -31.85 8.06 27.03
C ALA A 427 -31.09 6.74 27.24
N GLY A 428 -29.85 6.65 26.72
CA GLY A 428 -28.95 5.51 26.92
C GLY A 428 -28.91 4.47 25.80
N ASN A 429 -29.53 4.71 24.64
CA ASN A 429 -29.39 3.81 23.49
C ASN A 429 -27.94 3.69 23.02
N HIS A 430 -27.51 2.45 22.73
CA HIS A 430 -26.22 2.16 22.12
C HIS A 430 -26.03 2.85 20.77
N VAL A 431 -24.79 3.15 20.42
CA VAL A 431 -24.39 3.79 19.15
C VAL A 431 -24.97 3.05 17.94
N TYR A 432 -24.93 1.71 17.97
CA TYR A 432 -25.49 0.86 16.91
C TYR A 432 -27.01 1.07 16.71
N THR A 433 -27.77 1.07 17.80
CA THR A 433 -29.23 1.29 17.76
C THR A 433 -29.55 2.68 17.22
N ARG A 434 -28.78 3.70 17.60
CA ARG A 434 -28.96 5.07 17.09
C ARG A 434 -28.71 5.17 15.59
N ALA A 435 -27.69 4.49 15.06
CA ALA A 435 -27.42 4.45 13.63
C ALA A 435 -28.55 3.79 12.84
N LEU A 436 -29.11 2.68 13.35
CA LEU A 436 -30.28 2.04 12.75
C LEU A 436 -31.51 2.96 12.79
N LEU A 437 -31.76 3.63 13.91
CA LEU A 437 -32.86 4.59 14.02
C LEU A 437 -32.68 5.77 13.06
N ALA A 438 -31.47 6.32 12.93
CA ALA A 438 -31.18 7.41 12.01
C ALA A 438 -31.48 7.01 10.55
N TYR A 439 -31.08 5.79 10.15
CA TYR A 439 -31.42 5.26 8.82
C TYR A 439 -32.92 5.03 8.64
N ALA A 440 -33.61 4.45 9.64
CA ALA A 440 -35.05 4.26 9.59
C ALA A 440 -35.81 5.61 9.45
N PHE A 441 -35.45 6.62 10.22
CA PHE A 441 -36.08 7.95 10.12
C PHE A 441 -35.71 8.70 8.84
N ALA A 442 -34.53 8.46 8.27
CA ALA A 442 -34.17 8.97 6.95
C ALA A 442 -35.06 8.37 5.85
N LEU A 443 -35.31 7.06 5.89
CA LEU A 443 -36.20 6.38 4.92
C LEU A 443 -37.65 6.88 5.00
N VAL A 444 -38.12 7.27 6.19
CA VAL A 444 -39.48 7.80 6.39
C VAL A 444 -39.59 9.30 6.05
N GLY A 445 -38.45 10.01 5.93
CA GLY A 445 -38.44 11.46 5.70
C GLY A 445 -38.69 12.30 6.96
N LYS A 446 -38.44 11.77 8.17
CA LYS A 446 -38.52 12.54 9.43
C LYS A 446 -37.20 13.27 9.71
N GLU A 447 -36.98 14.34 8.96
CA GLU A 447 -35.73 15.13 8.94
C GLU A 447 -35.25 15.61 10.32
N GLU A 448 -36.16 16.09 11.18
CA GLU A 448 -35.82 16.60 12.52
C GLU A 448 -35.25 15.52 13.42
N LYS A 449 -35.93 14.36 13.52
CA LYS A 449 -35.46 13.21 14.32
C LYS A 449 -34.19 12.63 13.75
N ARG A 450 -34.07 12.56 12.41
CA ARG A 450 -32.84 12.14 11.74
C ARG A 450 -31.67 13.04 12.14
N ARG A 451 -31.83 14.36 12.05
CA ARG A 451 -30.78 15.32 12.40
C ARG A 451 -30.37 15.21 13.87
N ALA A 452 -31.33 15.16 14.79
CA ALA A 452 -31.04 15.00 16.21
C ALA A 452 -30.24 13.73 16.53
N LEU A 453 -30.53 12.62 15.86
CA LEU A 453 -29.80 11.36 16.03
C LEU A 453 -28.40 11.42 15.41
N LEU A 454 -28.24 12.04 14.23
CA LEU A 454 -26.93 12.22 13.58
C LEU A 454 -26.02 13.17 14.38
N ASP A 455 -26.55 14.31 14.84
CA ASP A 455 -25.81 15.26 15.70
C ASP A 455 -25.36 14.62 17.03
N SER A 456 -26.11 13.62 17.49
CA SER A 456 -25.75 12.84 18.67
C SER A 456 -24.79 11.68 18.38
N LEU A 457 -24.60 11.27 17.13
CA LEU A 457 -23.62 10.26 16.70
C LEU A 457 -22.28 10.89 16.33
N ASP A 458 -22.28 12.16 15.91
CA ASP A 458 -21.08 12.94 15.58
C ASP A 458 -20.31 13.42 16.83
N LYS A 459 -20.92 13.31 18.02
CA LYS A 459 -20.29 13.58 19.33
C LYS A 459 -19.80 12.31 19.97
#